data_AF-R7EVH4-F1
#
_entry.id   AF-R7EVH4-F1
#
_cell.length_a   1.000
_cell.length_b   1.000
_cell.length_c   1.000
_cell.angle_alpha   90.00
_cell.angle_beta   90.00
_cell.angle_gamma   90.00
#
_symmetry.space_group_name_H-M   'P 1'
#
loop_
_entity.id
_entity.type
_entity.pdbx_description
1 polymer ?
#
loop_
_entity_poly.entity_id
_entity_poly.type
_entity_poly.pdbx_seq_one_letter_code
_entity_poly.pdbx_strand_id
1 'polypeptide(L)'
;MDDHNPGGFKAAPTESASTLYPAPSPYGIPYRVLYSADVENLFFAGRNISATHAAISSTRVMATCSLLGQAVGEAAAICVANDILPADVSDKYVGLLQERLLDDGCYLPGFPRKVPALTASAAINLPADELALLMNGVERPDADMNRNYAELPVGSSLEFDFGEERALGTLRLVFDPDFTRESVSPNAKMRVFAQRTNRGLDFEPMKVAKTLVRAFTVECDGKVVYSTDKCHNSLVRIPLDRSARRVSVRFDSTWGADKVHLYSADIS
;
A
#
# COMPACT_ATOMS: atom_id res chain seq x y z
N MET A 1 -3.41 21.37 -3.08
CA MET A 1 -2.59 22.13 -2.13
C MET A 1 -3.51 23.01 -1.32
N ASP A 2 -3.42 22.90 0.00
CA ASP A 2 -4.22 23.71 0.93
C ASP A 2 -3.31 24.82 1.46
N ASP A 3 -3.43 26.02 0.89
CA ASP A 3 -2.60 27.16 1.24
C ASP A 3 -3.33 28.05 2.26
N HIS A 4 -2.70 28.30 3.40
CA HIS A 4 -3.35 28.98 4.53
C HIS A 4 -2.98 30.45 4.54
N ASN A 5 -3.95 31.31 4.83
CA ASN A 5 -3.69 32.73 4.90
C ASN A 5 -2.71 33.03 6.05
N PRO A 6 -1.55 33.67 5.78
CA PRO A 6 -0.54 33.96 6.81
C PRO A 6 -1.04 34.94 7.89
N GLY A 7 -2.09 35.71 7.60
CA GLY A 7 -2.77 36.56 8.59
C GLY A 7 -3.45 35.75 9.70
N GLY A 8 -3.82 34.49 9.45
CA GLY A 8 -4.50 33.63 10.42
C GLY A 8 -5.71 34.32 11.04
N PHE A 9 -5.76 34.35 12.38
CA PHE A 9 -6.82 35.06 13.13
C PHE A 9 -6.86 36.58 12.89
N LYS A 10 -5.81 37.17 12.33
CA LYS A 10 -5.71 38.60 12.01
C LYS A 10 -6.12 38.92 10.57
N ALA A 11 -6.40 37.92 9.74
CA ALA A 11 -6.87 38.13 8.38
C ALA A 11 -8.20 38.92 8.40
N ALA A 12 -8.40 39.80 7.41
CA ALA A 12 -9.65 40.54 7.31
C ALA A 12 -10.83 39.56 7.12
N PRO A 13 -12.04 39.88 7.62
CA PRO A 13 -13.21 39.01 7.44
C PRO A 13 -13.57 38.71 5.97
N THR A 14 -13.08 39.52 5.04
CA THR A 14 -13.26 39.37 3.60
C THR A 14 -12.26 38.42 2.94
N GLU A 15 -11.19 38.04 3.64
CA GLU A 15 -10.17 37.14 3.14
C GLU A 15 -10.51 35.68 3.47
N SER A 16 -10.24 34.77 2.55
CA SER A 16 -10.40 33.34 2.82
C SER A 16 -9.36 32.88 3.84
N ALA A 17 -9.76 32.01 4.76
CA ALA A 17 -8.84 31.36 5.69
C ALA A 17 -7.85 30.42 4.97
N SER A 18 -8.30 29.82 3.87
CA SER A 18 -7.50 28.90 3.05
C SER A 18 -7.88 28.98 1.58
N THR A 19 -6.91 28.80 0.69
CA THR A 19 -7.10 28.64 -0.75
C THR A 19 -6.70 27.24 -1.16
N LEU A 20 -7.63 26.54 -1.82
CA LEU A 20 -7.40 25.20 -2.35
C LEU A 20 -6.95 25.29 -3.81
N TYR A 21 -5.67 25.03 -4.05
CA TYR A 21 -5.13 24.90 -5.41
C TYR A 21 -5.20 23.44 -5.88
N PRO A 22 -5.81 23.16 -7.04
CA PRO A 22 -5.72 21.83 -7.66
C PRO A 22 -4.26 21.46 -7.93
N ALA A 23 -3.88 20.22 -7.63
CA ALA A 23 -2.61 19.66 -8.07
C ALA A 23 -2.88 18.74 -9.27
N PRO A 24 -2.13 18.85 -10.37
CA PRO A 24 -2.38 18.06 -11.58
C PRO A 24 -2.11 16.57 -11.39
N SER A 25 -1.19 16.24 -10.47
CA SER A 25 -0.86 14.86 -10.13
C SER A 25 -0.23 14.76 -8.73
N PRO A 26 -0.24 13.57 -8.12
CA PRO A 26 0.66 13.26 -7.00
C PRO A 26 2.13 13.37 -7.43
N TYR A 27 3.00 13.69 -6.49
CA TYR A 27 4.44 13.82 -6.71
C TYR A 27 5.24 13.19 -5.56
N GLY A 28 6.48 12.79 -5.85
CA GLY A 28 7.37 12.21 -4.84
C GLY A 28 7.92 13.26 -3.87
N ILE A 29 8.04 12.89 -2.60
CA ILE A 29 8.70 13.71 -1.58
C ILE A 29 10.15 13.22 -1.43
N PRO A 30 11.17 14.08 -1.67
CA PRO A 30 12.56 13.65 -1.58
C PRO A 30 12.93 13.24 -0.15
N TYR A 31 13.58 12.09 0.02
CA TYR A 31 14.01 11.59 1.33
C TYR A 31 14.85 12.62 2.13
N ARG A 32 15.68 13.41 1.44
CA ARG A 32 16.52 14.47 2.04
C ARG A 32 15.79 15.52 2.88
N VAL A 33 14.47 15.64 2.75
CA VAL A 33 13.69 16.57 3.58
C VAL A 33 13.37 16.02 4.97
N LEU A 34 13.66 14.74 5.20
CA LEU A 34 13.28 13.99 6.40
C LEU A 34 14.39 13.93 7.45
N TYR A 35 15.56 14.52 7.24
CA TYR A 35 16.64 14.54 8.23
C TYR A 35 17.28 15.93 8.33
N SER A 36 18.00 16.16 9.43
CA SER A 36 18.71 17.42 9.67
C SER A 36 20.01 17.51 8.88
N ALA A 37 20.28 18.68 8.30
CA ALA A 37 21.57 18.96 7.67
C ALA A 37 22.69 19.21 8.71
N ASP A 38 22.33 19.60 9.93
CA ASP A 38 23.27 20.05 10.97
C ASP A 38 23.42 19.07 12.13
N VAL A 39 22.46 18.14 12.30
CA VAL A 39 22.45 17.17 13.41
C VAL A 39 22.37 15.76 12.81
N GLU A 40 23.49 15.06 12.86
CA GLU A 40 23.71 13.82 12.10
C GLU A 40 22.67 12.72 12.35
N ASN A 41 22.19 12.56 13.59
CA ASN A 41 21.23 11.53 13.98
C ASN A 41 19.86 12.11 14.37
N LEU A 42 19.32 13.00 13.53
CA LEU A 42 18.01 13.63 13.76
C LEU A 42 17.11 13.52 12.53
N PHE A 43 16.01 12.78 12.68
CA PHE A 43 14.92 12.70 11.71
C PHE A 43 13.80 13.70 11.99
N PHE A 44 13.10 14.08 10.92
CA PHE A 44 11.85 14.82 10.90
C PHE A 44 10.79 14.01 10.16
N ALA A 45 9.60 13.90 10.74
CA ALA A 45 8.48 13.19 10.14
C ALA A 45 7.20 14.01 10.29
N GLY A 46 6.51 14.24 9.17
CA GLY A 46 5.26 14.99 9.14
C GLY A 46 5.46 16.48 8.90
N ARG A 47 4.93 17.33 9.79
CA ARG A 47 4.85 18.79 9.53
C ARG A 47 6.14 19.56 9.76
N ASN A 48 7.13 18.95 10.43
CA ASN A 48 8.40 19.57 10.78
C ASN A 48 9.53 19.28 9.77
N ILE A 49 9.20 18.67 8.63
CA ILE A 49 10.16 18.40 7.55
C ILE A 49 10.64 19.69 6.88
N SER A 50 11.78 19.62 6.21
CA SER A 50 12.30 20.75 5.43
C SER A 50 11.42 21.00 4.20
N ALA A 51 10.72 22.12 4.16
CA ALA A 51 9.81 22.47 3.08
C ALA A 51 9.72 23.99 2.87
N THR A 52 9.53 24.40 1.63
CA THR A 52 9.11 25.78 1.32
C THR A 52 7.65 26.00 1.70
N HIS A 53 7.21 27.26 1.76
CA HIS A 53 5.80 27.62 1.95
C HIS A 53 4.86 26.92 0.96
N ALA A 54 5.26 26.83 -0.31
CA ALA A 54 4.46 26.14 -1.32
C ALA A 54 4.41 24.63 -1.07
N ALA A 55 5.54 23.99 -0.77
CA ALA A 55 5.59 22.54 -0.56
C ALA A 55 4.83 22.11 0.71
N ILE A 56 4.93 22.88 1.79
CA ILE A 56 4.25 22.55 3.05
C ILE A 56 2.73 22.59 2.91
N SER A 57 2.18 23.35 1.95
CA SER A 57 0.73 23.40 1.65
C SER A 57 0.14 22.05 1.22
N SER A 58 0.97 21.10 0.77
CA SER A 58 0.56 19.73 0.41
C SER A 58 1.18 18.67 1.32
N THR A 59 2.44 18.82 1.74
CA THR A 59 3.11 17.77 2.53
C THR A 59 2.62 17.67 3.97
N ARG A 60 2.04 18.73 4.53
CA ARG A 60 1.56 18.78 5.93
C ARG A 60 0.24 18.03 6.18
N VAL A 61 -0.43 17.57 5.12
CA VAL A 61 -1.73 16.88 5.21
C VAL A 61 -1.54 15.54 5.94
N MET A 62 -2.48 15.18 6.82
CA MET A 62 -2.29 14.09 7.78
C MET A 62 -1.98 12.73 7.16
N ALA A 63 -2.64 12.38 6.03
CA ALA A 63 -2.34 11.15 5.31
C ALA A 63 -0.90 11.15 4.77
N THR A 64 -0.44 12.27 4.21
CA THR A 64 0.95 12.44 3.77
C THR A 64 1.91 12.35 4.94
N CYS A 65 1.65 13.03 6.06
CA CYS A 65 2.45 12.93 7.27
C CYS A 65 2.58 11.48 7.79
N SER A 66 1.51 10.69 7.68
CA SER A 66 1.55 9.26 8.03
C SER A 66 2.54 8.49 7.17
N LEU A 67 2.55 8.73 5.85
CA LEU A 67 3.51 8.11 4.93
C LEU A 67 4.95 8.57 5.19
N LEU A 68 5.15 9.84 5.56
CA LEU A 68 6.47 10.34 5.97
C LEU A 68 6.96 9.63 7.24
N GLY A 69 6.07 9.36 8.19
CA GLY A 69 6.37 8.57 9.38
C GLY A 69 6.81 7.14 9.03
N GLN A 70 6.11 6.48 8.11
CA GLN A 70 6.49 5.15 7.62
C GLN A 70 7.87 5.18 6.94
N ALA A 71 8.12 6.17 6.07
CA ALA A 71 9.41 6.34 5.40
C ALA A 71 10.57 6.57 6.39
N VAL A 72 10.38 7.40 7.43
CA VAL A 72 11.38 7.61 8.47
C VAL A 72 11.60 6.35 9.30
N GLY A 73 10.54 5.64 9.67
CA GLY A 73 10.66 4.38 10.42
C GLY A 73 11.48 3.33 9.67
N GLU A 74 11.19 3.15 8.38
CA GLU A 74 11.94 2.21 7.53
C GLU A 74 13.39 2.66 7.33
N ALA A 75 13.62 3.95 7.09
CA ALA A 75 14.97 4.48 6.96
C ALA A 75 15.79 4.32 8.25
N ALA A 76 15.17 4.51 9.42
CA ALA A 76 15.82 4.28 10.70
C ALA A 76 16.18 2.79 10.88
N ALA A 77 15.32 1.86 10.45
CA ALA A 77 15.64 0.44 10.46
C ALA A 77 16.83 0.11 9.55
N ILE A 78 16.91 0.73 8.36
CA ILE A 78 18.08 0.62 7.47
C ILE A 78 19.34 1.18 8.15
N CYS A 79 19.24 2.34 8.81
CA CYS A 79 20.36 2.95 9.54
C CYS A 79 20.93 2.02 10.60
N VAL A 80 20.06 1.46 11.46
CA VAL A 80 20.46 0.53 12.53
C VAL A 80 21.06 -0.75 11.96
N ALA A 81 20.47 -1.32 10.89
CA ALA A 81 20.94 -2.58 10.31
C ALA A 81 22.31 -2.47 9.63
N ASN A 82 22.71 -1.27 9.18
CA ASN A 82 23.95 -1.04 8.44
C ASN A 82 24.96 -0.20 9.22
N ASP A 83 24.65 0.22 10.45
CA ASP A 83 25.47 1.14 11.26
C ASP A 83 25.82 2.44 10.51
N ILE A 84 24.80 3.09 9.94
CA ILE A 84 24.92 4.33 9.17
C ILE A 84 24.00 5.43 9.71
N LEU A 85 24.22 6.67 9.26
CA LEU A 85 23.42 7.83 9.65
C LEU A 85 22.30 8.14 8.63
N PRO A 86 21.26 8.87 9.03
CA PRO A 86 20.18 9.33 8.16
C PRO A 86 20.62 9.84 6.78
N ALA A 87 21.66 10.67 6.71
CA ALA A 87 22.13 11.25 5.45
C ALA A 87 22.68 10.18 4.48
N ASP A 88 23.32 9.12 4.98
CA ASP A 88 23.91 8.04 4.16
C ASP A 88 22.84 7.25 3.38
N VAL A 89 21.61 7.20 3.90
CA VAL A 89 20.49 6.54 3.22
C VAL A 89 20.18 7.24 1.89
N SER A 90 20.25 8.57 1.86
CA SER A 90 19.96 9.36 0.65
C SER A 90 20.88 9.01 -0.52
N ASP A 91 22.14 8.68 -0.22
CA ASP A 91 23.18 8.50 -1.24
C ASP A 91 23.27 7.04 -1.72
N LYS A 92 23.12 6.09 -0.81
CA LYS A 92 23.43 4.67 -1.09
C LYS A 92 22.25 3.71 -0.95
N TYR A 93 21.25 4.06 -0.13
CA TYR A 93 20.18 3.14 0.26
C TYR A 93 18.78 3.60 -0.12
N VAL A 94 18.63 4.72 -0.84
CA VAL A 94 17.31 5.24 -1.23
C VAL A 94 16.53 4.22 -2.07
N GLY A 95 17.22 3.44 -2.92
CA GLY A 95 16.58 2.37 -3.69
C GLY A 95 16.04 1.25 -2.79
N LEU A 96 16.81 0.83 -1.77
CA LEU A 96 16.36 -0.15 -0.78
C LEU A 96 15.17 0.38 0.04
N LEU A 97 15.22 1.65 0.44
CA LEU A 97 14.11 2.30 1.14
C LEU A 97 12.84 2.31 0.28
N GLN A 98 12.94 2.67 -1.00
CA GLN A 98 11.81 2.66 -1.92
C GLN A 98 11.26 1.25 -2.12
N GLU A 99 12.13 0.25 -2.27
CA GLU A 99 11.75 -1.16 -2.40
C GLU A 99 10.94 -1.64 -1.19
N ARG A 100 11.45 -1.40 0.02
CA ARG A 100 10.77 -1.82 1.26
C ARG A 100 9.44 -1.08 1.48
N LEU A 101 9.39 0.21 1.18
CA LEU A 101 8.14 0.98 1.24
C LEU A 101 7.09 0.42 0.28
N LEU A 102 7.46 0.13 -0.97
CA LEU A 102 6.55 -0.49 -1.94
C LEU A 102 6.12 -1.88 -1.50
N ASP A 103 7.03 -2.67 -0.96
CA ASP A 103 6.73 -4.02 -0.46
C ASP A 103 5.72 -3.97 0.71
N ASP A 104 5.76 -2.94 1.54
CA ASP A 104 4.77 -2.67 2.60
C ASP A 104 3.50 -1.95 2.13
N GLY A 105 3.31 -1.79 0.82
CA GLY A 105 2.11 -1.20 0.23
C GLY A 105 2.07 0.33 0.27
N CYS A 106 3.17 1.00 0.61
CA CYS A 106 3.28 2.45 0.48
C CYS A 106 3.32 2.85 -0.99
N TYR A 107 2.54 3.87 -1.36
CA TYR A 107 2.51 4.36 -2.72
C TYR A 107 3.62 5.37 -3.01
N LEU A 108 4.49 5.03 -3.97
CA LEU A 108 5.49 5.93 -4.52
C LEU A 108 5.12 6.24 -5.99
N PRO A 109 4.67 7.47 -6.30
CA PRO A 109 4.26 7.83 -7.66
C PRO A 109 5.36 7.57 -8.70
N GLY A 110 5.03 6.79 -9.74
CA GLY A 110 5.95 6.46 -10.83
C GLY A 110 6.91 5.29 -10.57
N PHE A 111 6.82 4.62 -9.42
CA PHE A 111 7.68 3.48 -9.09
C PHE A 111 6.86 2.19 -8.95
N PRO A 112 6.95 1.25 -9.91
CA PRO A 112 6.40 -0.08 -9.74
C PRO A 112 7.27 -0.93 -8.82
N ARG A 113 6.66 -1.89 -8.12
CA ARG A 113 7.37 -2.92 -7.37
C ARG A 113 8.03 -3.90 -8.34
N LYS A 114 9.19 -4.45 -7.94
CA LYS A 114 9.82 -5.56 -8.66
C LYS A 114 9.22 -6.89 -8.21
N VAL A 115 8.71 -7.67 -9.16
CA VAL A 115 8.25 -9.04 -8.88
C VAL A 115 9.45 -9.94 -8.55
N PRO A 116 9.41 -10.76 -7.48
CA PRO A 116 10.51 -11.65 -7.12
C PRO A 116 10.84 -12.66 -8.22
N ALA A 117 12.13 -12.96 -8.38
CA ALA A 117 12.59 -13.89 -9.42
C ALA A 117 12.01 -15.30 -9.26
N LEU A 118 11.79 -15.75 -8.01
CA LEU A 118 11.17 -17.03 -7.72
C LEU A 118 9.71 -17.05 -8.23
N THR A 119 8.94 -16.00 -7.94
CA THR A 119 7.57 -15.82 -8.46
C THR A 119 7.55 -15.85 -9.98
N ALA A 120 8.44 -15.08 -10.63
CA ALA A 120 8.53 -15.01 -12.08
C ALA A 120 8.96 -16.33 -12.74
N SER A 121 9.55 -17.25 -12.00
CA SER A 121 9.95 -18.58 -12.51
C SER A 121 8.83 -19.63 -12.45
N ALA A 122 7.71 -19.35 -11.76
CA ALA A 122 6.60 -20.28 -11.64
C ALA A 122 5.70 -20.24 -12.88
N ALA A 123 5.18 -21.39 -13.29
CA ALA A 123 4.00 -21.45 -14.14
C ALA A 123 2.76 -21.14 -13.28
N ILE A 124 2.05 -20.07 -13.61
CA ILE A 124 0.87 -19.60 -12.88
C ILE A 124 -0.39 -19.90 -13.69
N ASN A 125 -1.41 -20.48 -13.06
CA ASN A 125 -2.65 -20.94 -13.72
C ASN A 125 -3.65 -19.80 -14.06
N LEU A 126 -3.15 -18.66 -14.55
CA LEU A 126 -3.96 -17.52 -14.98
C LEU A 126 -3.95 -17.36 -16.51
N PRO A 127 -5.04 -16.85 -17.11
CA PRO A 127 -5.03 -16.32 -18.46
C PRO A 127 -3.93 -15.26 -18.64
N ALA A 128 -3.41 -15.11 -19.87
CA ALA A 128 -2.25 -14.26 -20.12
C ALA A 128 -2.47 -12.77 -19.80
N ASP A 129 -3.68 -12.26 -20.04
CA ASP A 129 -4.10 -10.89 -19.72
C ASP A 129 -4.21 -10.67 -18.20
N GLU A 130 -4.78 -11.64 -17.48
CA GLU A 130 -4.87 -11.61 -16.01
C GLU A 130 -3.49 -11.74 -15.35
N LEU A 131 -2.63 -12.60 -15.88
CA LEU A 131 -1.25 -12.76 -15.42
C LEU A 131 -0.44 -11.47 -15.65
N ALA A 132 -0.65 -10.78 -16.76
CA ALA A 132 0.01 -9.51 -17.04
C ALA A 132 -0.35 -8.43 -16.00
N LEU A 133 -1.59 -8.42 -15.51
CA LEU A 133 -2.01 -7.52 -14.43
C LEU A 133 -1.38 -7.89 -13.09
N LEU A 134 -1.36 -9.19 -12.75
CA LEU A 134 -0.76 -9.67 -11.50
C LEU A 134 0.76 -9.39 -11.42
N MET A 135 1.45 -9.40 -12.57
CA MET A 135 2.92 -9.36 -12.65
C MET A 135 3.48 -7.98 -13.04
N ASN A 136 2.66 -6.92 -13.09
CA ASN A 136 3.12 -5.58 -13.50
C ASN A 136 3.71 -4.73 -12.37
N GLY A 137 3.59 -5.17 -11.11
CA GLY A 137 4.16 -4.49 -9.94
C GLY A 137 3.42 -3.21 -9.53
N VAL A 138 2.26 -2.91 -10.10
CA VAL A 138 1.45 -1.74 -9.76
C VAL A 138 0.24 -2.20 -8.93
N GLU A 139 0.22 -1.87 -7.64
CA GLU A 139 -0.74 -2.45 -6.68
C GLU A 139 -1.94 -1.53 -6.38
N ARG A 140 -2.46 -0.87 -7.41
CA ARG A 140 -3.55 0.11 -7.34
C ARG A 140 -4.10 0.48 -8.71
N PRO A 141 -5.29 1.09 -8.80
CA PRO A 141 -5.75 1.66 -10.07
C PRO A 141 -4.97 2.94 -10.41
N ASP A 142 -5.15 3.43 -11.64
CA ASP A 142 -4.62 4.72 -12.06
C ASP A 142 -5.48 5.90 -11.55
N ALA A 143 -5.14 7.11 -11.98
CA ALA A 143 -5.83 8.34 -11.56
C ALA A 143 -7.30 8.39 -12.02
N ASP A 144 -7.65 7.69 -13.09
CA ASP A 144 -9.01 7.60 -13.65
C ASP A 144 -9.78 6.39 -13.07
N MET A 145 -9.21 5.71 -12.07
CA MET A 145 -9.75 4.51 -11.44
C MET A 145 -9.87 3.31 -12.40
N ASN A 146 -9.04 3.26 -13.44
CA ASN A 146 -9.01 2.10 -14.34
C ASN A 146 -8.50 0.85 -13.61
N ARG A 147 -9.08 -0.29 -13.97
CA ARG A 147 -8.75 -1.60 -13.41
C ARG A 147 -7.27 -1.92 -13.60
N ASN A 148 -6.65 -2.43 -12.53
CA ASN A 148 -5.26 -2.87 -12.56
C ASN A 148 -5.00 -4.05 -11.59
N TYR A 149 -5.97 -4.95 -11.45
CA TYR A 149 -5.86 -6.16 -10.62
C TYR A 149 -6.25 -7.37 -11.46
N ALA A 150 -5.67 -8.53 -11.17
CA ALA A 150 -6.13 -9.80 -11.70
C ALA A 150 -7.46 -10.22 -11.06
N GLU A 151 -8.33 -10.87 -11.82
CA GLU A 151 -9.62 -11.40 -11.37
C GLU A 151 -9.63 -12.92 -11.34
N LEU A 152 -10.13 -13.49 -10.24
CA LEU A 152 -10.41 -14.91 -10.12
C LEU A 152 -11.83 -15.14 -9.58
N PRO A 153 -12.56 -16.16 -10.04
CA PRO A 153 -13.83 -16.54 -9.40
C PRO A 153 -13.63 -16.97 -7.95
N VAL A 154 -14.56 -16.61 -7.06
CA VAL A 154 -14.59 -17.19 -5.72
C VAL A 154 -14.75 -18.71 -5.81
N GLY A 155 -14.02 -19.43 -4.98
CA GLY A 155 -13.93 -20.90 -4.94
C GLY A 155 -12.82 -21.47 -5.81
N SER A 156 -12.20 -20.67 -6.67
CA SER A 156 -11.04 -21.08 -7.49
C SER A 156 -9.72 -20.98 -6.73
N SER A 157 -8.66 -21.55 -7.31
CA SER A 157 -7.31 -21.53 -6.77
C SER A 157 -6.33 -20.82 -7.71
N LEU A 158 -5.46 -19.99 -7.14
CA LEU A 158 -4.24 -19.52 -7.78
C LEU A 158 -3.11 -20.51 -7.49
N GLU A 159 -2.50 -21.05 -8.53
CA GLU A 159 -1.44 -22.07 -8.42
C GLU A 159 -0.13 -21.55 -8.99
N PHE A 160 0.96 -21.83 -8.27
CA PHE A 160 2.34 -21.62 -8.68
C PHE A 160 2.99 -23.01 -8.82
N ASP A 161 3.33 -23.45 -10.03
CA ASP A 161 4.13 -24.67 -10.26
C ASP A 161 5.55 -24.28 -10.65
N PHE A 162 6.52 -24.60 -9.80
CA PHE A 162 7.94 -24.29 -10.04
C PHE A 162 8.62 -25.33 -10.95
N GLY A 163 7.96 -26.44 -11.29
CA GLY A 163 8.55 -27.51 -12.11
C GLY A 163 9.57 -28.39 -11.37
N GLU A 164 10.05 -27.96 -10.21
CA GLU A 164 11.02 -28.61 -9.33
C GLU A 164 10.81 -28.15 -7.89
N GLU A 165 11.46 -28.83 -6.93
CA GLU A 165 11.42 -28.41 -5.54
C GLU A 165 12.22 -27.11 -5.34
N ARG A 166 11.60 -26.11 -4.71
CA ARG A 166 12.24 -24.82 -4.41
C ARG A 166 12.06 -24.46 -2.95
N ALA A 167 13.07 -23.84 -2.36
CA ALA A 167 12.96 -23.25 -1.03
C ALA A 167 12.05 -22.03 -1.09
N LEU A 168 11.04 -21.98 -0.22
CA LEU A 168 10.02 -20.94 -0.17
C LEU A 168 10.09 -20.24 1.19
N GLY A 169 10.26 -18.91 1.18
CA GLY A 169 10.27 -18.10 2.39
C GLY A 169 8.86 -17.60 2.74
N THR A 170 8.33 -16.65 1.97
CA THR A 170 7.07 -15.97 2.28
C THR A 170 6.17 -15.85 1.05
N LEU A 171 4.87 -16.13 1.24
CA LEU A 171 3.81 -15.74 0.31
C LEU A 171 3.25 -14.37 0.72
N ARG A 172 3.32 -13.39 -0.18
CA ARG A 172 2.75 -12.06 -0.04
C ARG A 172 1.55 -11.92 -0.97
N LEU A 173 0.39 -11.56 -0.43
CA LEU A 173 -0.85 -11.34 -1.19
C LEU A 173 -1.31 -9.89 -1.00
N VAL A 174 -1.75 -9.26 -2.10
CA VAL A 174 -2.36 -7.93 -2.08
C VAL A 174 -3.75 -7.99 -2.71
N PHE A 175 -4.76 -7.90 -1.87
CA PHE A 175 -6.17 -7.83 -2.25
C PHE A 175 -6.60 -6.38 -2.49
N ASP A 176 -7.62 -6.20 -3.33
CA ASP A 176 -8.27 -4.91 -3.50
C ASP A 176 -8.98 -4.45 -2.20
N PRO A 177 -8.57 -3.32 -1.58
CA PRO A 177 -9.23 -2.76 -0.41
C PRO A 177 -10.49 -1.95 -0.77
N ASP A 178 -10.94 -2.00 -2.03
CA ASP A 178 -11.93 -1.10 -2.64
C ASP A 178 -11.47 0.36 -2.60
N PHE A 179 -10.55 0.71 -3.50
CA PHE A 179 -10.07 2.09 -3.63
C PHE A 179 -11.18 3.11 -3.93
N THR A 180 -12.30 2.68 -4.53
CA THR A 180 -13.48 3.54 -4.75
C THR A 180 -14.22 3.84 -3.45
N ARG A 181 -14.10 2.94 -2.46
CA ARG A 181 -14.78 2.94 -1.16
C ARG A 181 -16.30 2.88 -1.28
N GLU A 182 -16.84 2.53 -2.44
CA GLU A 182 -18.29 2.48 -2.65
C GLU A 182 -18.95 1.36 -1.86
N SER A 183 -18.24 0.27 -1.64
CA SER A 183 -18.79 -0.88 -0.93
C SER A 183 -18.79 -0.74 0.59
N VAL A 184 -17.94 0.15 1.15
CA VAL A 184 -17.78 0.28 2.61
C VAL A 184 -18.89 1.10 3.26
N SER A 185 -19.56 2.00 2.52
CA SER A 185 -20.71 2.75 3.04
C SER A 185 -21.50 3.43 1.92
N PRO A 186 -22.84 3.45 1.98
CA PRO A 186 -23.67 4.25 1.06
C PRO A 186 -23.53 5.76 1.28
N ASN A 187 -23.07 6.17 2.46
CA ASN A 187 -22.94 7.57 2.83
C ASN A 187 -21.61 8.16 2.34
N ALA A 188 -21.64 9.11 1.40
CA ALA A 188 -20.42 9.69 0.84
C ALA A 188 -19.46 10.29 1.88
N LYS A 189 -20.00 10.98 2.91
CA LYS A 189 -19.22 11.49 4.04
C LYS A 189 -18.57 10.35 4.85
N MET A 190 -19.22 9.19 4.92
CA MET A 190 -18.65 8.03 5.60
C MET A 190 -17.40 7.51 4.87
N ARG A 191 -17.37 7.63 3.54
CA ARG A 191 -16.27 7.16 2.68
C ARG A 191 -15.04 8.08 2.68
N VAL A 192 -15.15 9.34 3.07
CA VAL A 192 -14.01 10.28 2.97
C VAL A 192 -13.33 10.49 4.33
N PHE A 193 -14.12 10.71 5.39
CA PHE A 193 -13.58 11.14 6.68
C PHE A 193 -13.39 9.95 7.62
N ALA A 194 -12.16 9.45 7.74
CA ALA A 194 -11.85 8.29 8.60
C ALA A 194 -11.93 8.59 10.11
N GLN A 195 -11.69 9.83 10.53
CA GLN A 195 -11.74 10.27 11.93
C GLN A 195 -12.85 11.29 12.11
N ARG A 196 -13.72 11.07 13.10
CA ARG A 196 -14.86 11.97 13.36
C ARG A 196 -15.11 12.12 14.84
N THR A 197 -15.31 13.37 15.24
CA THR A 197 -15.73 13.74 16.59
C THR A 197 -17.26 13.71 16.74
N ASN A 198 -18.00 13.78 15.63
CA ASN A 198 -19.46 13.75 15.58
C ASN A 198 -19.97 12.96 14.35
N ARG A 199 -21.12 12.28 14.49
CA ARG A 199 -21.78 11.52 13.41
C ARG A 199 -23.24 11.96 13.26
N GLY A 200 -23.74 12.01 12.02
CA GLY A 200 -25.16 12.18 11.77
C GLY A 200 -25.96 11.00 12.33
N LEU A 201 -27.21 11.23 12.69
CA LEU A 201 -28.10 10.16 13.19
C LEU A 201 -28.48 9.16 12.08
N ASP A 202 -28.38 9.60 10.83
CA ASP A 202 -28.61 8.86 9.58
C ASP A 202 -27.41 8.02 9.12
N PHE A 203 -26.27 8.09 9.82
CA PHE A 203 -25.06 7.40 9.40
C PHE A 203 -25.06 5.92 9.77
N GLU A 204 -24.97 5.07 8.75
CA GLU A 204 -24.75 3.63 8.93
C GLU A 204 -23.28 3.32 9.24
N PRO A 205 -23.00 2.28 10.06
CA PRO A 205 -21.63 1.80 10.29
C PRO A 205 -20.91 1.45 8.99
N MET A 206 -19.60 1.75 8.91
CA MET A 206 -18.78 1.28 7.80
C MET A 206 -18.66 -0.24 7.84
N LYS A 207 -18.67 -0.84 6.66
CA LYS A 207 -18.46 -2.28 6.45
C LYS A 207 -17.05 -2.52 5.94
N VAL A 208 -16.59 -3.76 6.04
CA VAL A 208 -15.38 -4.20 5.34
C VAL A 208 -15.66 -4.11 3.84
N ALA A 209 -14.65 -3.71 3.06
CA ALA A 209 -14.75 -3.63 1.61
C ALA A 209 -15.20 -4.98 1.02
N LYS A 210 -16.21 -4.97 0.15
CA LYS A 210 -16.78 -6.20 -0.42
C LYS A 210 -15.76 -7.02 -1.21
N THR A 211 -14.82 -6.34 -1.87
CA THR A 211 -13.77 -6.95 -2.71
C THR A 211 -12.66 -7.60 -1.90
N LEU A 212 -12.56 -7.29 -0.60
CA LEU A 212 -11.55 -7.88 0.26
C LEU A 212 -11.84 -9.37 0.46
N VAL A 213 -10.81 -10.21 0.29
CA VAL A 213 -10.91 -11.64 0.57
C VAL A 213 -11.13 -11.86 2.06
N ARG A 214 -12.12 -12.69 2.39
CA ARG A 214 -12.47 -13.04 3.76
C ARG A 214 -11.88 -14.38 4.17
N ALA A 215 -12.02 -15.41 3.33
CA ALA A 215 -11.57 -16.75 3.65
C ALA A 215 -10.74 -17.33 2.51
N PHE A 216 -9.60 -17.93 2.85
CA PHE A 216 -8.74 -18.61 1.89
C PHE A 216 -7.81 -19.60 2.58
N THR A 217 -7.30 -20.55 1.82
CA THR A 217 -6.40 -21.60 2.27
C THR A 217 -5.18 -21.67 1.37
N VAL A 218 -4.00 -21.79 1.97
CA VAL A 218 -2.73 -21.95 1.27
C VAL A 218 -2.21 -23.37 1.51
N GLU A 219 -1.81 -24.01 0.43
CA GLU A 219 -1.23 -25.36 0.43
C GLU A 219 0.13 -25.37 -0.25
N CYS A 220 1.04 -26.19 0.26
CA CYS A 220 2.29 -26.54 -0.40
C CYS A 220 2.29 -28.04 -0.68
N ASP A 221 2.39 -28.43 -1.95
CA ASP A 221 2.29 -29.82 -2.42
C ASP A 221 1.09 -30.59 -1.80
N GLY A 222 -0.08 -29.93 -1.75
CA GLY A 222 -1.34 -30.48 -1.23
C GLY A 222 -1.43 -30.54 0.30
N LYS A 223 -0.45 -30.00 1.03
CA LYS A 223 -0.51 -29.87 2.49
C LYS A 223 -0.85 -28.45 2.87
N VAL A 224 -1.93 -28.27 3.64
CA VAL A 224 -2.32 -26.96 4.19
C VAL A 224 -1.20 -26.40 5.06
N VAL A 225 -0.78 -25.18 4.76
CA VAL A 225 0.25 -24.43 5.52
C VAL A 225 -0.32 -23.22 6.21
N TYR A 226 -1.42 -22.67 5.70
CA TYR A 226 -2.13 -21.54 6.28
C TYR A 226 -3.60 -21.60 5.87
N SER A 227 -4.49 -21.17 6.76
CA SER A 227 -5.90 -20.97 6.43
C SER A 227 -6.49 -19.88 7.33
N THR A 228 -7.46 -19.13 6.81
CA THR A 228 -8.22 -18.14 7.56
C THR A 228 -9.65 -18.06 7.05
N ASP A 229 -10.60 -17.77 7.93
CA ASP A 229 -12.01 -17.55 7.62
C ASP A 229 -12.46 -16.08 7.81
N LYS A 230 -11.53 -15.21 8.26
CA LYS A 230 -11.77 -13.82 8.70
C LYS A 230 -10.55 -12.93 8.43
N CYS A 231 -10.08 -12.89 7.19
CA CYS A 231 -9.10 -11.92 6.76
C CYS A 231 -9.72 -10.50 6.71
N HIS A 232 -9.03 -9.54 7.33
CA HIS A 232 -9.41 -8.12 7.34
C HIS A 232 -8.32 -7.21 6.75
N ASN A 233 -7.25 -7.80 6.21
CA ASN A 233 -6.09 -7.08 5.70
C ASN A 233 -6.04 -7.19 4.18
N SER A 234 -5.74 -6.07 3.50
CA SER A 234 -5.48 -6.07 2.06
C SER A 234 -4.10 -6.59 1.72
N LEU A 235 -3.09 -6.31 2.55
CA LEU A 235 -1.75 -6.86 2.46
C LEU A 235 -1.62 -8.01 3.47
N VAL A 236 -1.29 -9.21 3.00
CA VAL A 236 -1.08 -10.39 3.85
C VAL A 236 0.29 -11.00 3.55
N ARG A 237 1.04 -11.33 4.60
CA ARG A 237 2.30 -12.08 4.51
C ARG A 237 2.17 -13.39 5.27
N ILE A 238 2.49 -14.49 4.62
CA ILE A 238 2.35 -15.84 5.15
C ILE A 238 3.72 -16.52 5.07
N PRO A 239 4.37 -16.79 6.22
CA PRO A 239 5.59 -17.60 6.23
C PRO A 239 5.27 -19.01 5.72
N LEU A 240 6.01 -19.43 4.69
CA LEU A 240 5.95 -20.79 4.14
C LEU A 240 7.04 -21.66 4.79
N ASP A 241 8.26 -21.11 4.90
CA ASP A 241 9.45 -21.66 5.58
C ASP A 241 9.69 -23.15 5.28
N ARG A 242 9.59 -23.53 4.00
CA ARG A 242 9.72 -24.92 3.55
C ARG A 242 10.11 -25.02 2.09
N SER A 243 10.49 -26.23 1.68
CA SER A 243 10.60 -26.57 0.25
C SER A 243 9.29 -27.13 -0.27
N ALA A 244 8.91 -26.75 -1.50
CA ALA A 244 7.80 -27.36 -2.22
C ALA A 244 7.96 -27.17 -3.73
N ARG A 245 7.27 -28.01 -4.51
CA ARG A 245 7.17 -27.85 -5.98
C ARG A 245 6.00 -26.95 -6.37
N ARG A 246 4.91 -27.01 -5.61
CA ARG A 246 3.69 -26.25 -5.89
C ARG A 246 3.19 -25.49 -4.67
N VAL A 247 2.70 -24.28 -4.90
CA VAL A 247 1.91 -23.52 -3.94
C VAL A 247 0.54 -23.26 -4.53
N SER A 248 -0.52 -23.55 -3.78
CA SER A 248 -1.91 -23.26 -4.17
C SER A 248 -2.55 -22.35 -3.15
N VAL A 249 -3.26 -21.33 -3.61
CA VAL A 249 -4.06 -20.43 -2.79
C VAL A 249 -5.52 -20.54 -3.25
N ARG A 250 -6.34 -21.23 -2.47
CA ARG A 250 -7.78 -21.36 -2.72
C ARG A 250 -8.53 -20.23 -2.03
N PHE A 251 -9.31 -19.46 -2.79
CA PHE A 251 -10.08 -18.34 -2.24
C PHE A 251 -11.54 -18.75 -1.98
N ASP A 252 -11.88 -19.01 -0.73
CA ASP A 252 -13.18 -19.58 -0.36
C ASP A 252 -14.31 -18.54 -0.32
N SER A 253 -14.02 -17.29 0.08
CA SER A 253 -15.02 -16.20 0.07
C SER A 253 -14.40 -14.80 0.18
N THR A 254 -15.16 -13.80 -0.24
CA THR A 254 -14.91 -12.37 0.02
C THR A 254 -15.90 -11.83 1.05
N TRP A 255 -15.80 -10.54 1.40
CA TRP A 255 -16.79 -9.86 2.24
C TRP A 255 -18.09 -9.47 1.49
N GLY A 256 -18.19 -9.74 0.18
CA GLY A 256 -19.44 -9.57 -0.56
C GLY A 256 -19.32 -9.34 -2.07
N ALA A 257 -18.15 -9.56 -2.67
CA ALA A 257 -17.92 -9.58 -4.11
C ALA A 257 -17.88 -11.02 -4.66
N ASP A 258 -18.34 -11.22 -5.90
CA ASP A 258 -18.40 -12.55 -6.53
C ASP A 258 -17.05 -12.99 -7.12
N LYS A 259 -16.09 -12.06 -7.20
CA LYS A 259 -14.74 -12.28 -7.70
C LYS A 259 -13.70 -11.81 -6.69
N VAL A 260 -12.55 -12.44 -6.74
CA VAL A 260 -11.33 -12.05 -6.03
C VAL A 260 -10.55 -11.11 -6.93
N HIS A 261 -10.15 -9.97 -6.38
CA HIS A 261 -9.31 -8.98 -7.06
C HIS A 261 -7.92 -9.00 -6.42
N LEU A 262 -6.90 -9.38 -7.18
CA LEU A 262 -5.51 -9.47 -6.74
C LEU A 262 -4.64 -8.45 -7.46
N TYR A 263 -4.02 -7.56 -6.69
CA TYR A 263 -2.99 -6.66 -7.18
C TYR A 263 -1.63 -7.34 -7.25
N SER A 264 -1.34 -8.26 -6.33
CA SER A 264 -0.10 -9.04 -6.34
C SER A 264 -0.26 -10.35 -5.61
N ALA A 265 0.51 -11.34 -6.03
CA ALA A 265 0.73 -12.60 -5.32
C ALA A 265 2.18 -13.06 -5.57
N ASP A 266 3.03 -12.87 -4.56
CA ASP A 266 4.46 -13.06 -4.67
C ASP A 266 4.96 -14.14 -3.71
N ILE A 267 5.90 -14.96 -4.18
CA ILE A 267 6.67 -15.91 -3.38
C ILE A 267 8.15 -15.56 -3.50
N SER A 268 8.78 -15.36 -2.35
CA SER A 268 10.23 -15.10 -2.17
C SER A 268 10.89 -16.20 -1.36
#